data_AF-A0A3D3G9B6-F1
#
_entry.id   AF-A0A3D3G9B6-F1
#
_cell.length_a   1.000
_cell.length_b   1.000
_cell.length_c   1.000
_cell.angle_alpha   90.00
_cell.angle_beta   90.00
_cell.angle_gamma   90.00
#
_symmetry.space_group_name_H-M   'P 1'
#
loop_
_entity.id
_entity.type
_entity.pdbx_description
1 polymer ?
#
loop_
_entity_poly.entity_id
_entity_poly.type
_entity_poly.pdbx_seq_one_letter_code
_entity_poly.pdbx_strand_id
1 'polypeptide(L)'
;MLILLEILISFIFGKSLTVFFVQDDFWLLSVSRGQTFLEVLNLFKPSSEAVWYRPLSSQVFFYLGQFFFGLNPGPYHVLVLLTHLITVYILYKLVKQLWQNETISLLAAFFYGTHQIHTVSLSWLAAYLFVLGPLFLVFWLKYLFEKKYHLAFWIYVLGIFTTEVFVVIPLVITLYQIISDRKLRGGILFPYWLVAFGIIWLRYIAFPTQQISSLYNFALTVELAGLARFYLLRLLGVPLFFEALTWPAKLISGGLVLGFGLSLVLGLWHLKKISASSRPQFYILSLLSFGTLLPFVLLPQHIAPHYLAFSLVGIAPLFAWCIWQGQQLLPKIYQQIFIVVVVAVFLVNQIIGNQWTYQTHWLFSRAKLAKHLVEIHDLEQPVGSEEYYALGANAAAQIYQNAR
;
A
#
# COMPACT_ATOMS: atom_id res chain seq x y z
N MET A 1 18.39 -16.45 1.71
CA MET A 1 18.08 -15.20 2.44
C MET A 1 16.69 -14.66 2.11
N LEU A 2 16.33 -14.42 0.84
CA LEU A 2 14.99 -13.93 0.48
C LEU A 2 13.84 -14.81 0.98
N ILE A 3 13.95 -16.14 0.86
CA ILE A 3 12.95 -17.08 1.40
C ILE A 3 12.79 -16.94 2.93
N LEU A 4 13.90 -16.77 3.66
CA LEU A 4 13.85 -16.56 5.12
C LEU A 4 13.14 -15.23 5.45
N LEU A 5 13.32 -14.21 4.62
CA LEU A 5 12.59 -12.96 4.75
C LEU A 5 11.09 -13.15 4.51
N GLU A 6 10.68 -13.90 3.49
CA GLU A 6 9.26 -14.19 3.23
C GLU A 6 8.60 -14.99 4.36
N ILE A 7 9.34 -15.95 4.95
CA ILE A 7 8.90 -16.68 6.15
C ILE A 7 8.73 -15.71 7.34
N LEU A 8 9.70 -14.82 7.55
CA LEU A 8 9.62 -13.80 8.60
C LEU A 8 8.41 -12.87 8.41
N ILE A 9 8.16 -12.40 7.18
CA ILE A 9 7.01 -11.54 6.86
C ILE A 9 5.71 -12.29 7.16
N SER A 10 5.62 -13.56 6.75
CA SER A 10 4.45 -14.41 7.02
C SER A 10 4.21 -14.58 8.52
N PHE A 11 5.27 -14.71 9.32
CA PHE A 11 5.16 -14.76 10.78
C PHE A 11 4.68 -13.42 11.37
N ILE A 12 5.25 -12.30 10.93
CA ILE A 12 4.90 -10.95 11.40
C ILE A 12 3.42 -10.65 11.15
N PHE A 13 2.89 -11.01 9.97
CA PHE A 13 1.51 -10.74 9.59
C PHE A 13 0.55 -11.92 9.76
N GLY A 14 0.99 -13.04 10.33
CA GLY A 14 0.19 -14.27 10.42
C GLY A 14 -1.16 -14.08 11.13
N LYS A 15 -1.26 -13.15 12.08
CA LYS A 15 -2.53 -12.80 12.75
C LYS A 15 -3.59 -12.27 11.78
N SER A 16 -3.18 -11.60 10.69
CA SER A 16 -4.10 -11.09 9.66
C SER A 16 -4.91 -12.21 9.00
N LEU A 17 -4.40 -13.45 8.96
CA LEU A 17 -5.06 -14.60 8.32
C LEU A 17 -6.35 -15.04 9.01
N THR A 18 -6.59 -14.58 10.23
CA THR A 18 -7.70 -15.00 11.09
C THR A 18 -8.74 -13.91 11.31
N VAL A 19 -8.57 -12.76 10.67
CA VAL A 19 -9.50 -11.64 10.76
C VAL A 19 -10.79 -12.01 10.01
N PHE A 20 -11.94 -11.68 10.59
CA PHE A 20 -13.23 -11.92 9.96
C PHE A 20 -13.59 -10.79 9.01
N PHE A 21 -14.59 -11.00 8.14
CA PHE A 21 -15.15 -9.92 7.32
C PHE A 21 -15.65 -8.78 8.21
N VAL A 22 -15.43 -7.55 7.76
CA VAL A 22 -15.80 -6.37 8.53
C VAL A 22 -16.11 -5.17 7.64
N GLN A 23 -17.15 -4.42 8.02
CA GLN A 23 -17.54 -3.17 7.39
C GLN A 23 -17.71 -3.33 5.86
N ASP A 24 -16.95 -2.58 5.06
CA ASP A 24 -17.07 -2.54 3.60
C ASP A 24 -16.84 -3.90 2.95
N ASP A 25 -16.22 -4.87 3.65
CA ASP A 25 -16.12 -6.26 3.19
C ASP A 25 -17.51 -6.85 2.92
N PHE A 26 -18.49 -6.60 3.79
CA PHE A 26 -19.85 -7.10 3.60
C PHE A 26 -20.54 -6.42 2.41
N TRP A 27 -20.38 -5.11 2.25
CA TRP A 27 -20.94 -4.44 1.07
C TRP A 27 -20.30 -4.97 -0.21
N LEU A 28 -18.98 -5.19 -0.22
CA LEU A 28 -18.28 -5.77 -1.37
C LEU A 28 -18.72 -7.20 -1.65
N LEU A 29 -18.91 -8.04 -0.63
CA LEU A 29 -19.46 -9.38 -0.80
C LEU A 29 -20.87 -9.35 -1.40
N SER A 30 -21.73 -8.40 -1.02
CA SER A 30 -23.11 -8.33 -1.51
C SER A 30 -23.20 -7.89 -2.97
N VAL A 31 -22.37 -6.93 -3.38
CA VAL A 31 -22.39 -6.39 -4.76
C VAL A 31 -21.51 -7.17 -5.75
N SER A 32 -20.63 -8.04 -5.28
CA SER A 32 -19.67 -8.79 -6.11
C SER A 32 -20.17 -10.18 -6.47
N ARG A 33 -21.34 -10.25 -7.11
CA ARG A 33 -22.00 -11.51 -7.50
C ARG A 33 -22.22 -11.55 -9.01
N GLY A 34 -22.12 -12.74 -9.59
CA GLY A 34 -22.43 -12.98 -10.99
C GLY A 34 -22.54 -14.47 -11.29
N GLN A 35 -23.59 -14.87 -12.01
CA GLN A 35 -23.82 -16.25 -12.46
C GLN A 35 -23.56 -16.39 -13.96
N THR A 36 -23.70 -15.31 -14.71
CA THR A 36 -23.48 -15.28 -16.16
C THR A 36 -22.21 -14.52 -16.53
N PHE A 37 -21.65 -14.80 -17.71
CA PHE A 37 -20.49 -14.06 -18.24
C PHE A 37 -20.75 -12.55 -18.30
N LEU A 38 -21.97 -12.13 -18.67
CA LEU A 38 -22.33 -10.72 -18.74
C LEU A 38 -22.36 -10.07 -17.35
N GLU A 39 -22.83 -10.77 -16.32
CA GLU A 39 -22.79 -10.30 -14.94
C GLU A 39 -21.36 -10.14 -14.43
N VAL A 40 -20.45 -11.06 -14.81
CA VAL A 40 -19.02 -10.93 -14.48
C VAL A 40 -18.41 -9.72 -15.19
N LEU A 41 -18.77 -9.45 -16.44
CA LEU A 41 -18.34 -8.23 -17.14
C LEU A 41 -18.90 -6.96 -16.49
N ASN A 42 -20.12 -7.02 -15.93
CA ASN A 42 -20.73 -5.89 -15.23
C ASN A 42 -19.97 -5.50 -13.94
N LEU A 43 -19.09 -6.36 -13.40
CA LEU A 43 -18.20 -5.99 -12.30
C LEU A 43 -17.24 -4.84 -12.66
N PHE A 44 -16.96 -4.65 -13.95
CA PHE A 44 -16.16 -3.54 -14.45
C PHE A 44 -17.01 -2.30 -14.78
N LYS A 45 -18.33 -2.34 -14.60
CA LYS A 45 -19.18 -1.17 -14.82
C LYS A 45 -19.10 -0.22 -13.61
N PRO A 46 -18.75 1.06 -13.82
CA PRO A 46 -18.80 2.04 -12.73
C PRO A 46 -20.23 2.21 -12.19
N SER A 47 -20.35 2.47 -10.90
CA SER A 47 -21.62 2.77 -10.24
C SER A 47 -21.64 4.22 -9.73
N SER A 48 -22.78 4.87 -9.86
CA SER A 48 -23.05 6.19 -9.25
C SER A 48 -23.24 6.10 -7.73
N GLU A 49 -23.56 4.91 -7.21
CA GLU A 49 -23.78 4.65 -5.78
C GLU A 49 -22.48 4.37 -5.02
N ALA A 50 -21.44 3.92 -5.72
CA ALA A 50 -20.11 3.74 -5.13
C ALA A 50 -19.32 5.05 -5.24
N VAL A 51 -18.49 5.40 -4.24
CA VAL A 51 -17.62 6.59 -4.26
C VAL A 51 -16.35 6.37 -5.11
N TRP A 52 -15.93 5.12 -5.30
CA TRP A 52 -14.70 4.73 -5.99
C TRP A 52 -14.99 3.75 -7.13
N TYR A 53 -14.06 3.69 -8.09
CA TYR A 53 -14.06 2.71 -9.17
C TYR A 53 -12.74 1.93 -9.17
N ARG A 54 -12.78 0.68 -8.68
CA ARG A 54 -11.60 -0.18 -8.47
C ARG A 54 -11.94 -1.67 -8.66
N PRO A 55 -12.39 -2.07 -9.86
CA PRO A 55 -12.97 -3.40 -10.09
C PRO A 55 -12.03 -4.56 -9.72
N LEU A 56 -10.72 -4.45 -9.92
CA LEU A 56 -9.80 -5.57 -9.66
C LEU A 56 -9.56 -5.84 -8.18
N SER A 57 -9.37 -4.80 -7.37
CA SER A 57 -9.11 -4.94 -5.93
C SER A 57 -10.37 -5.09 -5.09
N SER A 58 -11.54 -4.81 -5.68
CA SER A 58 -12.83 -4.89 -5.02
C SER A 58 -13.70 -5.97 -5.68
N GLN A 59 -14.47 -5.61 -6.71
CA GLN A 59 -15.52 -6.48 -7.24
C GLN A 59 -15.02 -7.85 -7.71
N VAL A 60 -13.96 -7.87 -8.52
CA VAL A 60 -13.38 -9.11 -9.05
C VAL A 60 -12.74 -9.94 -7.94
N PHE A 61 -12.04 -9.31 -7.00
CA PHE A 61 -11.43 -9.99 -5.87
C PHE A 61 -12.47 -10.71 -5.00
N PHE A 62 -13.54 -10.00 -4.60
CA PHE A 62 -14.60 -10.59 -3.78
C PHE A 62 -15.47 -11.59 -4.55
N TYR A 63 -15.68 -11.38 -5.84
CA TYR A 63 -16.36 -12.36 -6.71
C TYR A 63 -15.58 -13.68 -6.79
N LEU A 64 -14.29 -13.62 -7.14
CA LEU A 64 -13.45 -14.83 -7.25
C LEU A 64 -13.32 -15.52 -5.90
N GLY A 65 -13.16 -14.75 -4.82
CA GLY A 65 -13.12 -15.29 -3.47
C GLY A 65 -14.41 -16.05 -3.13
N GLN A 66 -15.58 -15.47 -3.42
CA GLN A 66 -16.87 -16.12 -3.13
C GLN A 66 -17.05 -17.37 -3.98
N PHE A 67 -16.67 -17.29 -5.26
CA PHE A 67 -16.77 -18.39 -6.20
C PHE A 67 -15.96 -19.61 -5.77
N PHE A 68 -14.72 -19.41 -5.29
CA PHE A 68 -13.84 -20.53 -4.93
C PHE A 68 -13.94 -20.95 -3.46
N PHE A 69 -14.23 -20.02 -2.54
CA PHE A 69 -14.08 -20.23 -1.10
C PHE A 69 -15.34 -19.87 -0.30
N GLY A 70 -16.40 -19.39 -0.95
CA GLY A 70 -17.61 -18.93 -0.29
C GLY A 70 -17.34 -17.82 0.72
N LEU A 71 -18.00 -17.90 1.87
CA LEU A 71 -17.91 -16.95 2.97
C LEU A 71 -16.86 -17.33 4.03
N ASN A 72 -15.78 -17.99 3.62
CA ASN A 72 -14.62 -18.21 4.48
C ASN A 72 -13.57 -17.11 4.24
N PRO A 73 -13.30 -16.20 5.21
CA PRO A 73 -12.34 -15.11 5.02
C PRO A 73 -10.87 -15.58 4.96
N GLY A 74 -10.54 -16.75 5.52
CA GLY A 74 -9.15 -17.25 5.61
C GLY A 74 -8.43 -17.32 4.25
N PRO A 75 -8.99 -18.00 3.24
CA PRO A 75 -8.41 -18.05 1.90
C PRO A 75 -8.22 -16.68 1.23
N TYR A 76 -9.09 -15.71 1.51
CA TYR A 76 -8.95 -14.34 0.98
C TYR A 76 -7.70 -13.69 1.57
N HIS A 77 -7.49 -13.78 2.88
CA HIS A 77 -6.28 -13.26 3.53
C HIS A 77 -5.01 -13.98 3.05
N VAL A 78 -5.07 -15.28 2.75
CA VAL A 78 -3.94 -16.00 2.13
C VAL A 78 -3.59 -15.38 0.77
N LEU A 79 -4.57 -15.10 -0.08
CA LEU A 79 -4.33 -14.43 -1.37
C LEU A 79 -3.74 -13.03 -1.19
N VAL A 80 -4.24 -12.26 -0.23
CA VAL A 80 -3.71 -10.94 0.11
C VAL A 80 -2.26 -11.02 0.57
N LEU A 81 -1.92 -11.95 1.48
CA LEU A 81 -0.56 -12.16 1.96
C LEU A 81 0.38 -12.62 0.82
N LEU A 82 -0.06 -13.56 -0.02
CA LEU A 82 0.71 -13.99 -1.19
C LEU A 82 0.99 -12.83 -2.15
N THR A 83 0.01 -11.95 -2.38
CA THR A 83 0.19 -10.73 -3.19
C THR A 83 1.29 -9.84 -2.61
N HIS A 84 1.33 -9.67 -1.29
CA HIS A 84 2.39 -8.92 -0.60
C HIS A 84 3.76 -9.57 -0.74
N LEU A 85 3.86 -10.89 -0.53
CA LEU A 85 5.12 -11.63 -0.69
C LEU A 85 5.66 -11.54 -2.12
N ILE A 86 4.79 -11.67 -3.13
CA ILE A 86 5.17 -11.47 -4.53
C ILE A 86 5.67 -10.04 -4.75
N THR A 87 5.00 -9.04 -4.16
CA THR A 87 5.46 -7.64 -4.24
C THR A 87 6.87 -7.47 -3.69
N VAL A 88 7.15 -8.07 -2.52
CA VAL A 88 8.47 -8.04 -1.87
C VAL A 88 9.54 -8.71 -2.75
N TYR A 89 9.22 -9.88 -3.31
CA TYR A 89 10.10 -10.61 -4.22
C TYR A 89 10.43 -9.79 -5.47
N ILE A 90 9.42 -9.21 -6.12
CA ILE A 90 9.59 -8.41 -7.34
C ILE A 90 10.33 -7.11 -7.04
N LEU A 91 10.08 -6.48 -5.88
CA LEU A 91 10.83 -5.32 -5.42
C LEU A 91 12.32 -5.66 -5.22
N TYR A 92 12.64 -6.79 -4.58
CA TYR A 92 14.02 -7.28 -4.48
C TYR A 92 14.67 -7.40 -5.87
N LYS A 93 14.00 -8.03 -6.84
CA LYS A 93 14.53 -8.19 -8.20
C LYS A 93 14.73 -6.86 -8.91
N LEU A 94 13.77 -5.93 -8.77
CA LEU A 94 13.87 -4.59 -9.31
C LEU A 94 15.08 -3.84 -8.73
N VAL A 95 15.24 -3.81 -7.41
CA VAL A 95 16.35 -3.11 -6.76
C VAL A 95 17.70 -3.74 -7.14
N LYS A 96 17.73 -5.07 -7.30
CA LYS A 96 18.93 -5.78 -7.79
C LYS A 96 19.28 -5.37 -9.21
N GLN A 97 18.30 -5.17 -10.08
CA GLN A 97 18.51 -4.65 -11.42
C GLN A 97 19.02 -3.20 -11.40
N LEU A 98 18.50 -2.35 -10.51
CA LEU A 98 18.84 -0.93 -10.43
C LEU A 98 20.24 -0.65 -9.88
N TRP A 99 20.67 -1.38 -8.85
CA TRP A 99 21.95 -1.13 -8.17
C TRP A 99 22.97 -2.25 -8.27
N GLN A 100 22.62 -3.41 -8.83
CA GLN A 100 23.49 -4.60 -8.94
C GLN A 100 24.08 -5.07 -7.60
N ASN A 101 23.49 -4.66 -6.48
CA ASN A 101 23.98 -4.95 -5.14
C ASN A 101 22.97 -5.81 -4.38
N GLU A 102 23.41 -6.98 -3.90
CA GLU A 102 22.56 -7.93 -3.19
C GLU A 102 22.02 -7.37 -1.87
N THR A 103 22.89 -6.75 -1.08
CA THR A 103 22.54 -6.22 0.24
C THR A 103 21.55 -5.08 0.16
N ILE A 104 21.72 -4.14 -0.77
CA ILE A 104 20.75 -3.04 -1.00
C ILE A 104 19.38 -3.64 -1.37
N SER A 105 19.37 -4.67 -2.21
CA SER A 105 18.14 -5.34 -2.66
C SER A 105 17.42 -6.06 -1.52
N LEU A 106 18.16 -6.80 -0.70
CA LEU A 106 17.61 -7.48 0.48
C LEU A 106 17.11 -6.47 1.52
N LEU A 107 17.85 -5.39 1.77
CA LEU A 107 17.45 -4.33 2.69
C LEU A 107 16.18 -3.62 2.21
N ALA A 108 16.07 -3.31 0.93
CA ALA A 108 14.89 -2.67 0.37
C ALA A 108 13.64 -3.55 0.52
N ALA A 109 13.77 -4.84 0.18
CA ALA A 109 12.71 -5.83 0.35
C ALA A 109 12.35 -6.05 1.82
N PHE A 110 13.33 -6.04 2.72
CA PHE A 110 13.12 -6.14 4.15
C PHE A 110 12.35 -4.92 4.70
N PHE A 111 12.78 -3.69 4.37
CA PHE A 111 12.15 -2.46 4.85
C PHE A 111 10.74 -2.29 4.32
N TYR A 112 10.46 -2.63 3.06
CA TYR A 112 9.11 -2.65 2.53
C TYR A 112 8.29 -3.79 3.19
N GLY A 113 8.79 -5.02 3.08
CA GLY A 113 8.02 -6.21 3.40
C GLY A 113 7.62 -6.36 4.85
N THR A 114 8.44 -5.87 5.79
CA THR A 114 8.18 -5.96 7.23
C THR A 114 7.53 -4.70 7.81
N HIS A 115 7.24 -3.69 6.99
CA HIS A 115 6.74 -2.41 7.49
C HIS A 115 5.33 -2.53 8.08
N GLN A 116 5.13 -1.99 9.28
CA GLN A 116 3.87 -2.05 10.02
C GLN A 116 2.69 -1.31 9.35
N ILE A 117 2.94 -0.50 8.31
CA ILE A 117 1.83 0.19 7.61
C ILE A 117 0.94 -0.80 6.86
N HIS A 118 1.47 -1.99 6.56
CA HIS A 118 0.76 -3.05 5.87
C HIS A 118 -0.22 -3.79 6.78
N THR A 119 -0.13 -3.66 8.11
CA THR A 119 -0.97 -4.42 9.05
C THR A 119 -2.46 -4.31 8.73
N VAL A 120 -2.96 -3.07 8.54
CA VAL A 120 -4.38 -2.84 8.22
C VAL A 120 -4.74 -3.37 6.84
N SER A 121 -3.93 -3.10 5.81
CA SER A 121 -4.23 -3.54 4.43
C SER A 121 -4.14 -5.07 4.24
N LEU A 122 -3.38 -5.76 5.09
CA LEU A 122 -3.33 -7.23 5.11
C LEU A 122 -4.48 -7.85 5.91
N SER A 123 -5.07 -7.08 6.82
CA SER A 123 -6.16 -7.50 7.72
C SER A 123 -7.56 -7.08 7.27
N TRP A 124 -7.69 -6.08 6.41
CA TRP A 124 -8.98 -5.59 5.93
C TRP A 124 -9.11 -5.84 4.42
N LEU A 125 -10.01 -6.73 4.03
CA LEU A 125 -10.09 -7.22 2.65
C LEU A 125 -10.51 -6.12 1.67
N ALA A 126 -11.37 -5.19 2.08
CA ALA A 126 -11.73 -4.01 1.30
C ALA A 126 -10.54 -3.07 1.03
N ALA A 127 -9.47 -3.16 1.84
CA ALA A 127 -8.24 -2.41 1.65
C ALA A 127 -7.22 -3.11 0.74
N TYR A 128 -7.60 -4.20 0.06
CA TYR A 128 -6.71 -4.97 -0.82
C TYR A 128 -6.05 -4.13 -1.93
N LEU A 129 -6.64 -2.99 -2.31
CA LEU A 129 -6.05 -2.04 -3.25
C LEU A 129 -4.65 -1.56 -2.83
N PHE A 130 -4.40 -1.45 -1.51
CA PHE A 130 -3.10 -1.04 -0.95
C PHE A 130 -2.08 -2.19 -0.89
N VAL A 131 -2.44 -3.37 -1.40
CA VAL A 131 -1.56 -4.54 -1.55
C VAL A 131 -1.39 -4.89 -3.03
N LEU A 132 -2.50 -4.99 -3.77
CA LEU A 132 -2.49 -5.26 -5.21
C LEU A 132 -1.92 -4.07 -6.03
N GLY A 133 -2.20 -2.84 -5.60
CA GLY A 133 -1.70 -1.64 -6.27
C GLY A 133 -0.17 -1.57 -6.27
N PRO A 134 0.50 -1.68 -5.12
CA PRO A 134 1.96 -1.76 -5.06
C PRO A 134 2.55 -2.91 -5.88
N LEU A 135 1.89 -4.07 -5.96
CA LEU A 135 2.32 -5.17 -6.84
C LEU A 135 2.39 -4.72 -8.31
N PHE A 136 1.31 -4.11 -8.82
CA PHE A 136 1.32 -3.57 -10.17
C PHE A 136 2.31 -2.42 -10.33
N LEU A 137 2.55 -1.62 -9.29
CA LEU A 137 3.53 -0.54 -9.35
C LEU A 137 4.96 -1.07 -9.52
N VAL A 138 5.35 -2.11 -8.77
CA VAL A 138 6.69 -2.71 -8.89
C VAL A 138 6.87 -3.42 -10.24
N PHE A 139 5.83 -4.10 -10.75
CA PHE A 139 5.87 -4.70 -12.09
C PHE A 139 5.96 -3.65 -13.20
N TRP A 140 5.18 -2.58 -13.10
CA TRP A 140 5.21 -1.46 -14.02
C TRP A 140 6.62 -0.86 -14.09
N LEU A 141 7.21 -0.58 -12.93
CA LEU A 141 8.55 0.00 -12.83
C LEU A 141 9.62 -0.96 -13.38
N LYS A 142 9.53 -2.25 -13.05
CA LYS A 142 10.42 -3.30 -13.60
C LYS A 142 10.38 -3.34 -15.12
N TYR A 143 9.19 -3.41 -15.72
CA TYR A 143 9.06 -3.46 -17.18
C TYR A 143 9.45 -2.14 -17.86
N LEU A 144 9.25 -1.00 -17.20
CA LEU A 144 9.75 0.30 -17.66
C LEU A 144 11.28 0.29 -17.80
N PHE A 145 11.99 -0.19 -16.78
CA PHE A 145 13.46 -0.27 -16.78
C PHE A 145 14.01 -1.35 -17.72
N GLU A 146 13.27 -2.43 -17.96
CA GLU A 146 13.57 -3.42 -19.00
C GLU A 146 13.25 -2.92 -20.42
N LYS A 147 12.74 -1.69 -20.56
CA LYS A 147 12.29 -1.11 -21.84
C LYS A 147 11.17 -1.91 -22.52
N LYS A 148 10.44 -2.75 -21.77
CA LYS A 148 9.26 -3.49 -22.23
C LYS A 148 8.02 -2.61 -22.12
N TYR A 149 8.01 -1.50 -22.85
CA TYR A 149 7.01 -0.43 -22.69
C TYR A 149 5.56 -0.89 -22.89
N HIS A 150 5.32 -1.84 -23.79
CA HIS A 150 4.00 -2.43 -24.01
C HIS A 150 3.49 -3.17 -22.76
N LEU A 151 4.34 -4.01 -22.15
CA LEU A 151 3.97 -4.70 -20.90
C LEU A 151 3.79 -3.70 -19.76
N ALA A 152 4.67 -2.70 -19.64
CA ALA A 152 4.52 -1.64 -18.64
C ALA A 152 3.16 -0.93 -18.80
N PHE A 153 2.77 -0.58 -20.03
CA PHE A 153 1.48 0.06 -20.29
C PHE A 153 0.29 -0.81 -19.83
N TRP A 154 0.28 -2.11 -20.15
CA TRP A 154 -0.81 -2.98 -19.70
C TRP A 154 -0.84 -3.17 -18.18
N ILE A 155 0.33 -3.27 -17.53
CA ILE A 155 0.38 -3.28 -16.05
C ILE A 155 -0.16 -1.97 -15.47
N TYR A 156 0.13 -0.83 -16.09
CA TYR A 156 -0.44 0.45 -15.70
C TYR A 156 -1.97 0.46 -15.82
N VAL A 157 -2.53 -0.09 -16.91
CA VAL A 157 -4.00 -0.22 -17.08
C VAL A 157 -4.60 -1.10 -15.98
N LEU A 158 -3.97 -2.23 -15.65
CA LEU A 158 -4.39 -3.06 -14.51
C LEU A 158 -4.29 -2.31 -13.18
N GLY A 159 -3.25 -1.47 -13.02
CA GLY A 159 -3.10 -0.58 -11.87
C GLY A 159 -4.25 0.42 -11.73
N ILE A 160 -4.68 1.05 -12.83
CA ILE A 160 -5.84 1.96 -12.86
C ILE A 160 -7.12 1.25 -12.40
N PHE A 161 -7.34 0.01 -12.82
CA PHE A 161 -8.48 -0.80 -12.38
C PHE A 161 -8.36 -1.33 -10.94
N THR A 162 -7.21 -1.10 -10.29
CA THR A 162 -6.95 -1.46 -8.90
C THR A 162 -7.15 -0.28 -7.98
N THR A 163 -6.75 0.92 -8.41
CA THR A 163 -6.84 2.16 -7.63
C THR A 163 -6.56 3.40 -8.49
N GLU A 164 -7.24 4.47 -8.13
CA GLU A 164 -7.08 5.84 -8.59
C GLU A 164 -5.66 6.39 -8.44
N VAL A 165 -4.82 5.85 -7.54
CA VAL A 165 -3.43 6.31 -7.37
C VAL A 165 -2.65 6.24 -8.68
N PHE A 166 -2.96 5.28 -9.56
CA PHE A 166 -2.26 5.16 -10.85
C PHE A 166 -2.50 6.36 -11.77
N VAL A 167 -3.53 7.18 -11.56
CA VAL A 167 -3.77 8.40 -12.35
C VAL A 167 -2.58 9.36 -12.30
N VAL A 168 -1.74 9.31 -11.26
CA VAL A 168 -0.53 10.16 -11.14
C VAL A 168 0.69 9.63 -11.91
N ILE A 169 0.66 8.38 -12.39
CA ILE A 169 1.81 7.76 -13.07
C ILE A 169 2.24 8.49 -14.37
N PRO A 170 1.34 8.93 -15.26
CA PRO A 170 1.72 9.71 -16.44
C PRO A 170 2.49 10.99 -16.05
N LEU A 171 2.08 11.67 -14.97
CA LEU A 171 2.79 12.83 -14.44
C LEU A 171 4.18 12.45 -13.92
N VAL A 172 4.29 11.37 -13.14
CA VAL A 172 5.58 10.85 -12.63
C VAL A 172 6.56 10.56 -13.77
N ILE A 173 6.13 9.88 -14.84
CA ILE A 173 7.00 9.57 -15.98
C ILE A 173 7.39 10.86 -16.72
N THR A 174 6.45 11.79 -16.89
CA THR A 174 6.72 13.07 -17.57
C THR A 174 7.79 13.86 -16.82
N LEU A 175 7.65 14.02 -15.51
CA LEU A 175 8.64 14.67 -14.65
C LEU A 175 9.98 13.92 -14.66
N TYR A 176 9.95 12.60 -14.67
CA TYR A 176 11.16 11.79 -14.77
C TYR A 176 11.93 12.07 -16.07
N GLN A 177 11.26 12.18 -17.22
CA GLN A 177 11.92 12.50 -18.49
C GLN A 177 12.57 13.88 -18.46
N ILE A 178 11.88 14.87 -17.89
CA ILE A 178 12.38 16.25 -17.76
C ILE A 178 13.63 16.30 -16.87
N ILE A 179 13.58 15.64 -15.70
CA ILE A 179 14.65 15.73 -14.69
C ILE A 179 15.86 14.86 -15.06
N SER A 180 15.64 13.71 -15.70
CA SER A 180 16.73 12.78 -16.03
C SER A 180 17.39 13.04 -17.38
N ASP A 181 16.90 14.02 -18.15
CA ASP A 181 17.25 14.27 -19.56
C ASP A 181 17.19 12.99 -20.43
N ARG A 182 16.40 12.00 -19.99
CA ARG A 182 16.14 10.77 -20.74
C ARG A 182 14.86 10.95 -21.52
N LYS A 183 14.99 11.22 -22.82
CA LYS A 183 13.85 11.22 -23.74
C LYS A 183 13.36 9.78 -23.90
N LEU A 184 12.22 9.46 -23.29
CA LEU A 184 11.43 8.34 -23.78
C LEU A 184 10.79 8.80 -25.10
N ARG A 185 10.50 7.86 -26.01
CA ARG A 185 9.80 8.22 -27.25
C ARG A 185 8.45 8.86 -26.88
N GLY A 186 8.17 10.07 -27.37
CA GLY A 186 6.97 10.83 -27.00
C GLY A 186 5.66 10.06 -27.17
N GLY A 187 5.58 9.17 -28.17
CA GLY A 187 4.43 8.27 -28.37
C GLY A 187 4.17 7.27 -27.25
N ILE A 188 5.12 7.05 -26.32
CA ILE A 188 4.94 6.16 -25.16
C ILE A 188 4.06 6.83 -24.09
N LEU A 189 4.11 8.16 -23.94
CA LEU A 189 3.35 8.87 -22.90
C LEU A 189 1.89 9.09 -23.27
N PHE A 190 1.58 9.26 -24.55
CA PHE A 190 0.23 9.58 -25.00
C PHE A 190 -0.81 8.54 -24.54
N PRO A 191 -0.60 7.21 -24.67
CA PRO A 191 -1.54 6.21 -24.17
C PRO A 191 -1.79 6.29 -22.66
N TYR A 192 -0.76 6.62 -21.87
CA TYR A 192 -0.88 6.76 -20.42
C TYR A 192 -1.79 7.93 -20.05
N TRP A 193 -1.56 9.10 -20.65
CA TRP A 193 -2.43 10.28 -20.45
C TRP A 193 -3.85 10.03 -20.94
N LEU A 194 -4.02 9.37 -22.09
CA LEU A 194 -5.33 9.03 -22.63
C LEU A 194 -6.15 8.18 -21.66
N VAL A 195 -5.55 7.15 -21.07
CA VAL A 195 -6.22 6.29 -20.08
C VAL A 195 -6.51 7.06 -18.79
N ALA A 196 -5.56 7.87 -18.29
CA ALA A 196 -5.76 8.69 -17.10
C ALA A 196 -6.91 9.70 -17.26
N PHE A 197 -6.94 10.44 -18.37
CA PHE A 197 -8.04 11.36 -18.66
C PHE A 197 -9.34 10.61 -18.94
N GLY A 198 -9.28 9.47 -19.62
CA GLY A 198 -10.43 8.62 -19.87
C GLY A 198 -11.10 8.15 -18.58
N ILE A 199 -10.32 7.71 -17.59
CA ILE A 199 -10.88 7.25 -16.30
C ILE A 199 -11.42 8.41 -15.47
N ILE A 200 -10.74 9.57 -15.48
CA ILE A 200 -11.26 10.80 -14.84
C ILE A 200 -12.59 11.19 -15.48
N TRP A 201 -12.65 11.27 -16.81
CA TRP A 201 -13.88 11.62 -17.53
C TRP A 201 -15.01 10.63 -17.24
N LEU A 202 -14.71 9.33 -17.31
CA LEU A 202 -15.68 8.29 -17.04
C LEU A 202 -16.23 8.39 -15.61
N ARG A 203 -15.38 8.73 -14.63
CA ARG A 203 -15.79 8.81 -13.23
C ARG A 203 -16.49 10.12 -12.85
N TYR A 204 -16.04 11.25 -13.38
CA TYR A 204 -16.58 12.56 -12.98
C TYR A 204 -17.69 13.08 -13.88
N ILE A 205 -17.75 12.61 -15.14
CA ILE A 205 -18.73 13.10 -16.12
C ILE A 205 -19.74 12.00 -16.49
N ALA A 206 -19.28 10.80 -16.86
CA ALA A 206 -20.20 9.74 -17.28
C ALA A 206 -20.92 9.04 -16.12
N PHE A 207 -20.24 8.86 -14.98
CA PHE A 207 -20.77 8.19 -13.78
C PHE A 207 -20.49 8.98 -12.49
N PRO A 208 -21.02 10.21 -12.36
CA PRO A 208 -20.79 11.03 -11.19
C PRO A 208 -21.28 10.33 -9.91
N THR A 209 -20.52 10.47 -8.83
CA THR A 209 -20.89 9.95 -7.51
C THR A 209 -22.09 10.71 -6.95
N GLN A 210 -23.07 9.99 -6.42
CA GLN A 210 -24.21 10.58 -5.70
C GLN A 210 -23.95 10.72 -4.20
N GLN A 211 -22.89 10.06 -3.69
CA GLN A 211 -22.51 10.15 -2.29
C GLN A 211 -21.59 11.34 -2.04
N ILE A 212 -21.97 12.18 -1.07
CA ILE A 212 -21.21 13.33 -0.60
C ILE A 212 -20.73 12.99 0.81
N SER A 213 -19.41 13.08 1.05
CA SER A 213 -18.83 12.90 2.36
C SER A 213 -17.77 13.97 2.60
N SER A 214 -17.83 14.59 3.79
CA SER A 214 -16.86 15.60 4.21
C SER A 214 -15.43 15.06 4.33
N LEU A 215 -15.27 13.74 4.42
CA LEU A 215 -13.96 13.07 4.42
C LEU A 215 -13.18 13.32 3.12
N TYR A 216 -13.87 13.53 1.99
CA TYR A 216 -13.24 13.74 0.68
C TYR A 216 -13.13 15.22 0.28
N ASN A 217 -13.30 16.14 1.24
CA ASN A 217 -13.13 17.56 0.98
C ASN A 217 -11.66 17.90 0.72
N PHE A 218 -11.40 18.57 -0.39
CA PHE A 218 -10.07 19.11 -0.72
C PHE A 218 -9.74 20.32 0.14
N ALA A 219 -8.53 20.38 0.68
CA ALA A 219 -8.03 21.58 1.35
C ALA A 219 -6.54 21.84 1.03
N LEU A 220 -6.20 23.12 0.87
CA LEU A 220 -4.83 23.63 0.72
C LEU A 220 -4.48 24.54 1.91
N THR A 221 -4.66 24.02 3.12
CA THR A 221 -4.61 24.78 4.39
C THR A 221 -3.33 24.49 5.19
N VAL A 222 -3.14 25.19 6.32
CA VAL A 222 -2.04 24.95 7.29
C VAL A 222 -2.00 23.50 7.82
N GLU A 223 -3.11 22.77 7.71
CA GLU A 223 -3.26 21.35 8.05
C GLU A 223 -2.29 20.43 7.29
N LEU A 224 -1.77 20.89 6.14
CA LEU A 224 -0.78 20.18 5.34
C LEU A 224 0.51 19.86 6.10
N ALA A 225 0.95 20.74 7.03
CA ALA A 225 2.16 20.49 7.82
C ALA A 225 1.95 19.34 8.82
N GLY A 226 0.76 19.28 9.45
CA GLY A 226 0.38 18.18 10.34
C GLY A 226 0.27 16.86 9.58
N LEU A 227 -0.31 16.89 8.39
CA LEU A 227 -0.45 15.73 7.51
C LEU A 227 0.91 15.22 7.00
N ALA A 228 1.77 16.13 6.55
CA ALA A 228 3.13 15.80 6.14
C ALA A 228 3.92 15.19 7.30
N ARG A 229 3.80 15.76 8.51
CA ARG A 229 4.40 15.18 9.73
C ARG A 229 3.86 13.79 10.01
N PHE A 230 2.54 13.57 9.91
CA PHE A 230 1.93 12.26 10.12
C PHE A 230 2.54 11.22 9.17
N TYR A 231 2.51 11.48 7.87
CA TYR A 231 3.02 10.55 6.86
C TYR A 231 4.53 10.35 6.97
N LEU A 232 5.31 11.40 7.23
CA LEU A 232 6.76 11.29 7.44
C LEU A 232 7.07 10.37 8.62
N LEU A 233 6.41 10.56 9.77
CA LEU A 233 6.62 9.71 10.93
C LEU A 233 6.20 8.26 10.65
N ARG A 234 5.13 8.04 9.89
CA ARG A 234 4.71 6.68 9.49
C ARG A 234 5.70 6.03 8.53
N LEU A 235 6.25 6.76 7.57
CA LEU A 235 7.31 6.27 6.66
C LEU A 235 8.58 5.88 7.41
N LEU A 236 8.89 6.61 8.49
CA LEU A 236 9.98 6.28 9.40
C LEU A 236 9.59 5.19 10.40
N GLY A 237 8.47 4.49 10.24
CA GLY A 237 8.10 3.38 11.10
C GLY A 237 7.64 3.77 12.51
N VAL A 238 7.28 5.02 12.79
CA VAL A 238 6.72 5.36 14.12
C VAL A 238 5.32 4.71 14.25
N PRO A 239 5.01 3.98 15.34
CA PRO A 239 3.70 3.33 15.50
C PRO A 239 2.53 4.27 15.72
N LEU A 240 1.34 3.90 15.22
CA LEU A 240 0.10 4.66 15.42
C LEU A 240 -0.17 4.81 16.94
N PHE A 241 -0.77 5.92 17.37
CA PHE A 241 -0.95 6.24 18.78
C PHE A 241 0.37 6.21 19.60
N PHE A 242 1.45 6.69 18.99
CA PHE A 242 2.79 6.75 19.58
C PHE A 242 2.82 7.27 21.03
N GLU A 243 1.98 8.28 21.33
CA GLU A 243 1.94 8.89 22.67
C GLU A 243 1.49 7.92 23.77
N ALA A 244 0.73 6.88 23.43
CA ALA A 244 0.27 5.86 24.36
C ALA A 244 1.26 4.68 24.53
N LEU A 245 2.39 4.67 23.81
CA LEU A 245 3.41 3.64 23.96
C LEU A 245 4.19 3.78 25.28
N THR A 246 4.76 2.66 25.72
CA THR A 246 5.69 2.65 26.87
C THR A 246 6.97 3.44 26.56
N TRP A 247 7.63 3.97 27.59
CA TRP A 247 8.89 4.70 27.43
C TRP A 247 9.98 3.93 26.65
N PRO A 248 10.22 2.63 26.90
CA PRO A 248 11.18 1.87 26.10
C PRO A 248 10.82 1.80 24.61
N ALA A 249 9.55 1.58 24.28
CA ALA A 249 9.08 1.56 22.90
C ALA A 249 9.26 2.94 22.22
N LYS A 250 8.96 4.03 22.94
CA LYS A 250 9.20 5.39 22.46
C LYS A 250 10.67 5.65 22.15
N LEU A 251 11.59 5.19 23.01
CA LEU A 251 13.03 5.32 22.79
C LEU A 251 13.50 4.57 21.54
N ILE A 252 12.99 3.35 21.31
CA ILE A 252 13.30 2.56 20.12
C ILE A 252 12.85 3.29 18.85
N SER A 253 11.59 3.74 18.79
CA SER A 253 11.08 4.48 17.63
C SER A 253 11.81 5.82 17.42
N GLY A 254 12.14 6.54 18.50
CA GLY A 254 12.88 7.79 18.43
C GLY A 254 14.31 7.60 17.90
N GLY A 255 15.02 6.59 18.41
CA GLY A 255 16.35 6.22 17.91
C GLY A 255 16.33 5.81 16.44
N LEU A 256 15.27 5.12 16.01
CA LEU A 256 15.07 4.77 14.61
C LEU A 256 14.87 6.02 13.73
N VAL A 257 14.03 6.97 14.12
CA VAL A 257 13.84 8.24 13.40
C VAL A 257 15.18 8.98 13.22
N LEU A 258 15.98 9.06 14.28
CA LEU A 258 17.31 9.67 14.22
C LEU A 258 18.26 8.90 13.28
N GLY A 259 18.26 7.56 13.36
CA GLY A 259 19.07 6.70 12.50
C GLY A 259 18.73 6.84 11.01
N PHE A 260 17.45 6.89 10.66
CA PHE A 260 17.01 7.15 9.28
C PHE A 260 17.34 8.57 8.83
N GLY A 261 17.13 9.57 9.70
CA GLY A 261 17.49 10.96 9.42
C GLY A 261 18.99 11.11 9.11
N LEU A 262 19.85 10.52 9.94
CA LEU A 262 21.30 10.50 9.71
C LEU A 262 21.65 9.76 8.42
N SER A 263 21.08 8.58 8.19
CA SER A 263 21.31 7.80 6.97
C SER A 263 20.94 8.58 5.72
N LEU A 264 19.82 9.32 5.75
CA LEU A 264 19.39 10.18 4.64
C LEU A 264 20.39 11.30 4.37
N VAL A 265 20.87 12.00 5.41
CA VAL A 265 21.89 13.06 5.27
C VAL A 265 23.16 12.52 4.63
N LEU A 266 23.65 11.37 5.11
CA LEU A 266 24.83 10.70 4.55
C LEU A 266 24.59 10.26 3.11
N GLY A 267 23.42 9.70 2.80
CA GLY A 267 23.03 9.33 1.46
C GLY A 267 23.02 10.51 0.50
N LEU A 268 22.42 11.64 0.88
CA LEU A 268 22.42 12.87 0.08
C LEU A 268 23.84 13.40 -0.17
N TRP A 269 24.73 13.33 0.83
CA TRP A 269 26.13 13.69 0.68
C TRP A 269 26.85 12.78 -0.32
N HIS A 270 26.63 11.46 -0.27
CA HIS A 270 27.16 10.53 -1.26
C HIS A 270 26.56 10.74 -2.66
N LEU A 271 25.27 11.08 -2.76
CA LEU A 271 24.64 11.33 -4.05
C LEU A 271 25.29 12.48 -4.82
N LYS A 272 25.78 13.51 -4.11
CA LYS A 272 26.51 14.63 -4.73
C LYS A 272 27.78 14.17 -5.46
N LYS A 273 28.38 13.04 -5.03
CA LYS A 273 29.60 12.48 -5.62
C LYS A 273 29.33 11.56 -6.81
N ILE A 274 28.09 11.09 -7.00
CA ILE A 274 27.71 10.21 -8.12
C ILE A 274 27.47 11.06 -9.37
N SER A 275 27.95 10.63 -10.54
CA SER A 275 27.69 11.33 -11.81
C SER A 275 26.18 11.44 -12.09
N ALA A 276 25.74 12.55 -12.67
CA ALA A 276 24.32 12.77 -12.99
C ALA A 276 23.74 11.64 -13.88
N SER A 277 24.54 11.08 -14.79
CA SER A 277 24.21 9.94 -15.64
C SER A 277 23.81 8.66 -14.88
N SER A 278 24.26 8.53 -13.64
CA SER A 278 24.02 7.36 -12.76
C SER A 278 22.94 7.62 -11.70
N ARG A 279 22.26 8.77 -11.75
CA ARG A 279 21.15 9.15 -10.85
C ARG A 279 19.71 8.82 -11.28
N PRO A 280 19.38 8.34 -12.50
CA PRO A 280 17.98 8.19 -12.94
C PRO A 280 17.09 7.36 -12.02
N GLN A 281 17.60 6.29 -11.42
CA GLN A 281 16.86 5.48 -10.46
C GLN A 281 16.47 6.26 -9.20
N PHE A 282 17.30 7.20 -8.75
CA PHE A 282 16.98 8.06 -7.61
C PHE A 282 15.87 9.05 -7.93
N TYR A 283 15.84 9.59 -9.15
CA TYR A 283 14.79 10.50 -9.58
C TYR A 283 13.43 9.80 -9.65
N ILE A 284 13.33 8.65 -10.32
CA ILE A 284 12.05 7.96 -10.45
C ILE A 284 11.55 7.44 -9.11
N LEU A 285 12.43 6.90 -8.25
CA LEU A 285 12.02 6.39 -6.93
C LEU A 285 11.58 7.54 -6.01
N SER A 286 12.25 8.69 -6.05
CA SER A 286 11.82 9.90 -5.32
C SER A 286 10.48 10.41 -5.84
N LEU A 287 10.33 10.54 -7.16
CA LEU A 287 9.08 10.99 -7.78
C LEU A 287 7.92 10.05 -7.47
N LEU A 288 8.14 8.73 -7.44
CA LEU A 288 7.12 7.77 -7.02
C LEU A 288 6.76 7.96 -5.56
N SER A 289 7.75 8.12 -4.69
CA SER A 289 7.54 8.28 -3.23
C SER A 289 6.58 9.42 -2.91
N PHE A 290 6.77 10.58 -3.54
CA PHE A 290 5.93 11.76 -3.32
C PHE A 290 4.70 11.79 -4.23
N GLY A 291 4.84 11.38 -5.49
CA GLY A 291 3.78 11.42 -6.50
C GLY A 291 2.61 10.52 -6.16
N THR A 292 2.86 9.30 -5.63
CA THR A 292 1.76 8.41 -5.22
C THR A 292 1.09 8.84 -3.94
N LEU A 293 1.74 9.67 -3.12
CA LEU A 293 1.13 10.23 -1.91
C LEU A 293 0.27 11.47 -2.21
N LEU A 294 0.54 12.16 -3.33
CA LEU A 294 -0.10 13.42 -3.71
C LEU A 294 -1.63 13.40 -3.60
N PRO A 295 -2.36 12.38 -4.08
CA PRO A 295 -3.82 12.36 -3.96
C PRO A 295 -4.30 12.40 -2.50
N PHE A 296 -3.54 11.81 -1.57
CA PHE A 296 -3.90 11.73 -0.16
C PHE A 296 -3.47 12.95 0.66
N VAL A 297 -2.41 13.66 0.24
CA VAL A 297 -1.98 14.92 0.88
C VAL A 297 -3.03 16.01 0.72
N LEU A 298 -3.84 15.94 -0.34
CA LEU A 298 -4.88 16.92 -0.63
C LEU A 298 -6.20 16.66 0.13
N LEU A 299 -6.26 15.58 0.93
CA LEU A 299 -7.44 15.14 1.67
C LEU A 299 -7.16 15.10 3.19
N PRO A 300 -7.15 16.25 3.89
CA PRO A 300 -6.73 16.31 5.29
C PRO A 300 -7.63 15.54 6.26
N GLN A 301 -8.88 15.26 5.88
CA GLN A 301 -9.81 14.46 6.70
C GLN A 301 -9.76 12.97 6.38
N HIS A 302 -8.99 12.57 5.36
CA HIS A 302 -8.85 11.19 4.92
C HIS A 302 -7.41 10.73 5.14
N ILE A 303 -7.09 10.40 6.39
CA ILE A 303 -5.72 10.05 6.80
C ILE A 303 -5.66 8.58 7.19
N ALA A 304 -4.78 7.80 6.55
CA ALA A 304 -4.49 6.44 6.98
C ALA A 304 -3.03 6.03 6.71
N PRO A 305 -2.40 5.23 7.60
CA PRO A 305 -1.02 4.79 7.40
C PRO A 305 -0.80 3.96 6.13
N HIS A 306 -1.78 3.14 5.74
CA HIS A 306 -1.64 2.20 4.62
C HIS A 306 -1.60 2.89 3.25
N TYR A 307 -1.91 4.20 3.16
CA TYR A 307 -1.74 5.00 1.93
C TYR A 307 -0.27 5.10 1.51
N LEU A 308 0.65 4.94 2.46
CA LEU A 308 2.09 4.95 2.22
C LEU A 308 2.62 3.67 1.57
N ALA A 309 1.79 2.64 1.36
CA ALA A 309 2.23 1.40 0.72
C ALA A 309 2.83 1.66 -0.68
N PHE A 310 2.24 2.57 -1.46
CA PHE A 310 2.80 2.98 -2.75
C PHE A 310 4.09 3.78 -2.59
N SER A 311 4.14 4.72 -1.64
CA SER A 311 5.32 5.55 -1.39
C SER A 311 6.52 4.72 -0.93
N LEU A 312 6.28 3.66 -0.14
CA LEU A 312 7.34 2.75 0.31
C LEU A 312 8.04 2.02 -0.83
N VAL A 313 7.38 1.80 -1.98
CA VAL A 313 8.04 1.21 -3.17
C VAL A 313 9.22 2.08 -3.62
N GLY A 314 9.12 3.40 -3.47
CA GLY A 314 10.21 4.34 -3.75
C GLY A 314 11.16 4.55 -2.57
N ILE A 315 10.60 4.75 -1.36
CA ILE A 315 11.38 5.11 -0.17
C ILE A 315 12.24 3.95 0.35
N ALA A 316 11.73 2.72 0.38
CA ALA A 316 12.48 1.59 0.96
C ALA A 316 13.80 1.30 0.22
N PRO A 317 13.85 1.28 -1.14
CA PRO A 317 15.12 1.20 -1.87
C PRO A 317 16.07 2.37 -1.61
N LEU A 318 15.56 3.60 -1.53
CA LEU A 318 16.37 4.79 -1.25
C LEU A 318 17.00 4.70 0.14
N PHE A 319 16.23 4.30 1.15
CA PHE A 319 16.74 4.08 2.50
C PHE A 319 17.77 2.95 2.56
N ALA A 320 17.51 1.83 1.89
CA ALA A 320 18.47 0.73 1.79
C ALA A 320 19.81 1.18 1.20
N TRP A 321 19.76 2.01 0.14
CA TRP A 321 20.95 2.58 -0.46
C TRP A 321 21.67 3.55 0.50
N CYS A 322 20.95 4.45 1.17
CA CYS A 322 21.50 5.39 2.14
C CYS A 322 22.24 4.67 3.29
N ILE A 323 21.64 3.63 3.86
CA ILE A 323 22.23 2.80 4.92
C ILE A 323 23.48 2.08 4.39
N TRP A 324 23.41 1.53 3.18
CA TRP A 324 24.56 0.88 2.54
C TRP A 324 25.74 1.83 2.32
N GLN A 325 25.49 3.10 1.97
CA GLN A 325 26.56 4.10 1.87
C GLN A 325 27.07 4.51 3.25
N GLY A 326 26.18 4.70 4.22
CA GLY A 326 26.53 5.10 5.58
C GLY A 326 27.54 4.15 6.23
N GLN A 327 27.37 2.84 6.06
CA GLN A 327 28.35 1.88 6.58
C GLN A 327 29.75 2.03 5.95
N GLN A 328 29.89 2.55 4.73
CA GLN A 328 31.20 2.68 4.08
C GLN A 328 32.08 3.73 4.76
N LEU A 329 31.50 4.57 5.62
CA LEU A 329 32.22 5.51 6.48
C LEU A 329 32.81 4.85 7.73
N LEU A 330 32.38 3.64 8.05
CA LEU A 330 32.86 2.89 9.20
C LEU A 330 34.04 1.98 8.79
N PRO A 331 34.98 1.72 9.72
CA PRO A 331 36.00 0.69 9.53
C PRO A 331 35.36 -0.66 9.15
N LYS A 332 36.02 -1.44 8.28
CA LYS A 332 35.49 -2.70 7.73
C LYS A 332 34.90 -3.65 8.79
N ILE A 333 35.53 -3.71 9.97
CA ILE A 333 35.09 -4.56 11.09
C ILE A 333 33.69 -4.19 11.62
N TYR A 334 33.27 -2.92 11.49
CA TYR A 334 31.99 -2.42 12.01
C TYR A 334 30.88 -2.34 10.96
N GLN A 335 31.18 -2.53 9.69
CA GLN A 335 30.20 -2.37 8.60
C GLN A 335 29.03 -3.36 8.72
N GLN A 336 29.35 -4.65 8.89
CA GLN A 336 28.34 -5.68 9.06
C GLN A 336 27.56 -5.51 10.37
N ILE A 337 28.25 -5.15 11.46
CA ILE A 337 27.62 -4.89 12.76
C ILE A 337 26.61 -3.76 12.64
N PHE A 338 26.96 -2.67 11.95
CA PHE A 338 26.05 -1.56 11.71
C PHE A 338 24.77 -1.99 10.98
N ILE A 339 24.90 -2.75 9.88
CA ILE A 339 23.73 -3.25 9.15
C ILE A 339 22.85 -4.12 10.05
N VAL A 340 23.46 -5.05 10.81
CA VAL A 340 22.73 -5.96 11.70
C VAL A 340 21.97 -5.17 12.77
N VAL A 341 22.61 -4.17 13.39
CA VAL A 341 21.97 -3.30 14.40
C VAL A 341 20.81 -2.53 13.80
N VAL A 342 20.98 -1.92 12.63
CA VAL A 342 19.89 -1.18 11.95
C VAL A 342 18.72 -2.10 11.62
N VAL A 343 18.98 -3.28 11.08
CA VAL A 343 17.95 -4.29 10.76
C VAL A 343 17.24 -4.75 12.03
N ALA A 344 17.96 -5.02 13.12
CA ALA A 344 17.38 -5.47 14.38
C ALA A 344 16.51 -4.39 15.03
N VAL A 345 17.00 -3.15 15.12
CA VAL A 345 16.25 -2.01 15.68
C VAL A 345 14.99 -1.75 14.84
N PHE A 346 15.11 -1.77 13.51
CA PHE A 346 13.96 -1.65 12.62
C PHE A 346 12.95 -2.77 12.85
N LEU A 347 13.39 -4.03 12.87
CA LEU A 347 12.52 -5.18 13.04
C LEU A 347 11.75 -5.11 14.36
N VAL A 348 12.44 -4.86 15.47
CA VAL A 348 11.83 -4.74 16.80
C VAL A 348 10.77 -3.64 16.80
N ASN A 349 11.09 -2.48 16.22
CA ASN A 349 10.15 -1.38 16.10
C ASN A 349 8.92 -1.73 15.25
N GLN A 350 9.09 -2.43 14.12
CA GLN A 350 7.97 -2.88 13.30
C GLN A 350 7.10 -3.93 14.01
N ILE A 351 7.69 -4.84 14.77
CA ILE A 351 6.95 -5.83 15.57
C ILE A 351 6.12 -5.14 16.65
N ILE A 352 6.71 -4.20 17.39
CA ILE A 352 6.00 -3.39 18.40
C ILE A 352 4.82 -2.69 17.74
N GLY A 353 5.06 -2.00 16.63
CA GLY A 353 4.02 -1.21 15.98
C GLY A 353 2.90 -2.05 15.35
N ASN A 354 3.24 -3.22 14.81
CA ASN A 354 2.26 -4.16 14.28
C ASN A 354 1.39 -4.75 15.41
N GLN A 355 2.00 -5.22 16.50
CA GLN A 355 1.28 -5.72 17.67
C GLN A 355 0.37 -4.65 18.28
N TRP A 356 0.87 -3.43 18.38
CA TRP A 356 0.09 -2.28 18.86
C TRP A 356 -1.11 -1.98 17.96
N THR A 357 -0.92 -2.05 16.64
CA THR A 357 -2.01 -1.86 15.67
C THR A 357 -3.08 -2.94 15.81
N TYR A 358 -2.69 -4.22 15.98
CA TYR A 358 -3.64 -5.32 16.26
C TYR A 358 -4.48 -5.11 17.53
N GLN A 359 -3.93 -4.41 18.52
CA GLN A 359 -4.59 -4.19 19.81
C GLN A 359 -5.49 -2.94 19.80
N THR A 360 -5.10 -1.90 19.06
CA THR A 360 -5.71 -0.56 19.20
C THR A 360 -6.54 -0.13 18.00
N HIS A 361 -6.33 -0.71 16.82
CA HIS A 361 -7.08 -0.33 15.64
C HIS A 361 -8.50 -0.92 15.69
N TRP A 362 -9.52 -0.06 15.53
CA TRP A 362 -10.94 -0.41 15.58
C TRP A 362 -11.33 -1.58 14.66
N LEU A 363 -10.59 -1.77 13.55
CA LEU A 363 -10.78 -2.87 12.61
C LEU A 363 -10.90 -4.22 13.33
N PHE A 364 -10.00 -4.49 14.28
CA PHE A 364 -9.90 -5.80 14.91
C PHE A 364 -10.99 -6.04 15.96
N SER A 365 -11.45 -4.99 16.66
CA SER A 365 -12.61 -5.10 17.55
C SER A 365 -13.88 -5.31 16.73
N ARG A 366 -14.07 -4.52 15.66
CA ARG A 366 -15.24 -4.66 14.78
C ARG A 366 -15.30 -5.99 14.05
N ALA A 367 -14.17 -6.54 13.59
CA ALA A 367 -14.16 -7.87 12.97
C ALA A 367 -14.60 -8.97 13.95
N LYS A 368 -14.17 -8.89 15.22
CA LYS A 368 -14.62 -9.83 16.26
C LYS A 368 -16.11 -9.66 16.56
N LEU A 369 -16.58 -8.42 16.65
CA LEU A 369 -17.99 -8.10 16.86
C LEU A 369 -18.86 -8.62 15.71
N ALA A 370 -18.48 -8.32 14.47
CA ALA A 370 -19.17 -8.80 13.27
C ALA A 370 -19.25 -10.33 13.23
N LYS A 371 -18.14 -11.01 13.56
CA LYS A 371 -18.13 -12.48 13.67
C LYS A 371 -19.15 -12.98 14.69
N HIS A 372 -19.15 -12.40 15.88
CA HIS A 372 -20.08 -12.78 16.94
C HIS A 372 -21.54 -12.59 16.52
N LEU A 373 -21.87 -11.43 15.96
CA LEU A 373 -23.22 -11.10 15.48
C LEU A 373 -23.69 -12.07 14.38
N VAL A 374 -22.81 -12.44 13.46
CA VAL A 374 -23.10 -13.45 12.43
C VAL A 374 -23.35 -14.83 13.04
N GLU A 375 -22.57 -15.25 14.04
CA GLU A 375 -22.72 -16.54 14.73
C GLU A 375 -24.03 -16.65 15.52
N ILE A 376 -24.50 -15.55 16.13
CA ILE A 376 -25.79 -15.52 16.84
C ILE A 376 -26.98 -15.13 15.96
N HIS A 377 -26.75 -14.90 14.66
CA HIS A 377 -27.73 -14.43 13.68
C HIS A 377 -28.40 -13.09 14.03
N ASP A 378 -27.69 -12.19 14.73
CA ASP A 378 -28.17 -10.86 15.10
C ASP A 378 -27.69 -9.79 14.09
N LEU A 379 -28.28 -9.83 12.90
CA LEU A 379 -27.81 -9.08 11.72
C LEU A 379 -28.46 -7.71 11.53
N GLU A 380 -29.50 -7.39 12.31
CA GLU A 380 -30.24 -6.14 12.22
C GLU A 380 -29.98 -5.30 13.47
N GLN A 381 -29.24 -4.21 13.28
CA GLN A 381 -28.73 -3.38 14.37
C GLN A 381 -29.18 -1.93 14.21
N PRO A 382 -29.33 -1.16 15.30
CA PRO A 382 -29.72 0.24 15.22
C PRO A 382 -28.81 1.02 14.27
N VAL A 383 -29.41 1.75 13.32
CA VAL A 383 -28.65 2.54 12.34
C VAL A 383 -27.69 3.49 13.05
N GLY A 384 -26.41 3.39 12.70
CA GLY A 384 -25.34 4.20 13.27
C GLY A 384 -24.69 3.63 14.54
N SER A 385 -25.11 2.46 15.03
CA SER A 385 -24.40 1.76 16.11
C SER A 385 -23.06 1.17 15.66
N GLU A 386 -22.20 0.79 16.61
CA GLU A 386 -20.92 0.15 16.26
C GLU A 386 -21.14 -1.20 15.57
N GLU A 387 -22.13 -1.96 16.03
CA GLU A 387 -22.58 -3.23 15.45
C GLU A 387 -23.04 -3.05 13.99
N TYR A 388 -23.85 -2.01 13.73
CA TYR A 388 -24.30 -1.65 12.39
C TYR A 388 -23.12 -1.36 11.45
N TYR A 389 -22.11 -0.62 11.91
CA TYR A 389 -20.91 -0.37 11.12
C TYR A 389 -20.04 -1.62 10.97
N ALA A 390 -19.94 -2.47 12.00
CA ALA A 390 -19.18 -3.71 11.95
C ALA A 390 -19.73 -4.67 10.88
N LEU A 391 -21.06 -4.73 10.72
CA LEU A 391 -21.78 -5.53 9.73
C LEU A 391 -21.84 -4.91 8.33
N GLY A 392 -21.19 -3.75 8.12
CA GLY A 392 -21.22 -3.07 6.82
C GLY A 392 -22.63 -2.57 6.47
N ALA A 393 -23.30 -1.94 7.44
CA ALA A 393 -24.71 -1.57 7.36
C ALA A 393 -25.59 -2.82 7.19
N ASN A 394 -26.56 -2.77 6.27
CA ASN A 394 -27.50 -3.87 6.02
C ASN A 394 -26.90 -4.98 5.13
N ALA A 395 -25.63 -4.87 4.71
CA ALA A 395 -25.04 -5.79 3.74
C ALA A 395 -24.85 -7.21 4.31
N ALA A 396 -24.45 -7.34 5.58
CA ALA A 396 -24.31 -8.65 6.21
C ALA A 396 -25.63 -9.43 6.22
N ALA A 397 -26.76 -8.77 6.49
CA ALA A 397 -28.09 -9.36 6.43
C ALA A 397 -28.38 -9.96 5.04
N GLN A 398 -28.12 -9.21 3.96
CA GLN A 398 -28.31 -9.68 2.58
C GLN A 398 -27.47 -10.92 2.21
N ILE A 399 -26.32 -11.08 2.86
CA ILE A 399 -25.39 -12.19 2.61
C ILE A 399 -25.78 -13.43 3.41
N TYR A 400 -26.00 -13.27 4.71
CA TYR A 400 -26.13 -14.40 5.64
C TYR A 400 -27.58 -14.83 5.88
N GLN A 401 -28.59 -14.00 5.60
CA GLN A 401 -29.99 -14.44 5.70
C GLN A 401 -30.34 -15.54 4.68
N ASN A 402 -29.68 -15.54 3.52
CA ASN A 402 -29.90 -16.50 2.43
C ASN A 402 -29.03 -17.77 2.52
N ALA A 403 -28.12 -17.86 3.49
CA ALA A 403 -27.14 -18.95 3.61
C ALA A 403 -27.62 -20.13 4.49
N ARG A 404 -28.94 -20.28 4.67
CA ARG A 404 -29.55 -21.36 5.46
C ARG A 404 -29.74 -22.64 4.66
#